data_AF-A0A7C2AU21-F1
#
_entry.id   AF-A0A7C2AU21-F1
#
_cell.length_a   1.000
_cell.length_b   1.000
_cell.length_c   1.000
_cell.angle_alpha   90.00
_cell.angle_beta   90.00
_cell.angle_gamma   90.00
#
_symmetry.space_group_name_H-M   'P 1'
#
loop_
_entity.id
_entity.type
_entity.pdbx_description
1 polymer ?
#
loop_
_entity_poly.entity_id
_entity_poly.type
_entity_poly.pdbx_seq_one_letter_code
_entity_poly.pdbx_strand_id
1 'polypeptide(L)'
;MISEEKTNKHLILLKGFAKFILPITVGVGTLTALGLSLDNETWMKLWPLLTAYFFPPLGKESVIPAAIAVGINPLLIALSIAFIDSIVSLFVVWNYDLTKKIPLIGGFIKKVEELGRKGSKRYRWIKPLRFIGIVLFVMVPFQGSGGLVGSILGRLIGMKPWATWAAVTTGAFTGCLLIAYFANILKSILIKNFILGLTLLIVLLIAFILYRVAKTGNNQKNNPKRK
;
A
#
# COMPACT_ATOMS: atom_id res chain seq x y z
N MET A 1 -27.38 38.13 -0.51
CA MET A 1 -27.72 36.77 -0.02
C MET A 1 -27.78 35.70 -1.12
N ILE A 2 -28.66 35.79 -2.13
CA ILE A 2 -28.78 34.72 -3.17
C ILE A 2 -27.53 34.57 -4.05
N SER A 3 -26.83 35.68 -4.35
CA SER A 3 -25.58 35.68 -5.14
C SER A 3 -24.38 35.05 -4.40
N GLU A 4 -24.23 35.32 -3.10
CA GLU A 4 -23.18 34.72 -2.26
C GLU A 4 -23.38 33.21 -2.05
N GLU A 5 -24.63 32.77 -1.89
CA GLU A 5 -24.95 31.34 -1.71
C GLU A 5 -24.63 30.52 -2.98
N LYS A 6 -24.94 31.07 -4.17
CA LYS A 6 -24.58 30.46 -5.46
C LYS A 6 -23.07 30.38 -5.64
N THR A 7 -22.36 31.46 -5.29
CA THR A 7 -20.89 31.56 -5.39
C THR A 7 -20.20 30.54 -4.47
N ASN A 8 -20.70 30.37 -3.24
CA ASN A 8 -20.20 29.36 -2.30
C ASN A 8 -20.46 27.93 -2.78
N LYS A 9 -21.64 27.63 -3.35
CA LYS A 9 -21.92 26.31 -3.95
C LYS A 9 -20.98 25.99 -5.10
N HIS A 10 -20.73 26.94 -6.01
CA HIS A 10 -19.76 26.78 -7.09
C HIS A 10 -18.35 26.52 -6.57
N LEU A 11 -17.90 27.27 -5.54
CA LEU A 11 -16.59 27.05 -4.93
C LEU A 11 -16.46 25.66 -4.29
N ILE A 12 -17.51 25.16 -3.63
CA ILE A 12 -17.51 23.83 -3.01
C ILE A 12 -17.43 22.74 -4.08
N LEU A 13 -18.20 22.87 -5.16
CA LEU A 13 -18.18 21.93 -6.29
C LEU A 13 -16.81 21.93 -6.99
N LEU A 14 -16.24 23.12 -7.23
CA LEU A 14 -14.93 23.26 -7.86
C LEU A 14 -13.83 22.64 -7.01
N LYS A 15 -13.84 22.88 -5.69
CA LYS A 15 -12.90 22.26 -4.73
C LYS A 15 -13.05 20.74 -4.68
N GLY A 16 -14.28 20.23 -4.76
CA GLY A 16 -14.55 18.79 -4.83
C GLY A 16 -13.99 18.17 -6.11
N PHE A 17 -14.27 18.79 -7.25
CA PHE A 17 -13.77 18.36 -8.56
C PHE A 17 -12.23 18.38 -8.63
N ALA A 18 -11.60 19.45 -8.12
CA ALA A 18 -10.14 19.54 -8.06
C ALA A 18 -9.52 18.41 -7.23
N LYS A 19 -10.08 18.09 -6.06
CA LYS A 19 -9.62 16.97 -5.21
C LYS A 19 -9.79 15.60 -5.85
N PHE A 20 -10.70 15.46 -6.80
CA PHE A 20 -10.90 14.23 -7.55
C PHE A 20 -9.90 14.10 -8.72
N ILE A 21 -9.77 15.16 -9.51
CA ILE A 21 -8.95 15.17 -10.73
C ILE A 21 -7.45 15.30 -10.43
N LEU A 22 -7.06 16.02 -9.39
CA LEU A 22 -5.66 16.34 -9.11
C LEU A 22 -4.80 15.09 -8.87
N PRO A 23 -5.18 14.13 -8.01
CA PRO A 23 -4.38 12.91 -7.83
C PRO A 23 -4.22 12.10 -9.13
N ILE A 24 -5.28 12.03 -9.95
CA ILE A 24 -5.26 11.32 -11.23
C ILE A 24 -4.30 12.00 -12.19
N THR A 25 -4.40 13.32 -12.32
CA THR A 25 -3.57 14.12 -13.22
C THR A 25 -2.11 14.08 -12.82
N VAL A 26 -1.81 14.19 -11.52
CA VAL A 26 -0.44 14.06 -10.99
C VAL A 26 0.08 12.64 -11.21
N GLY A 27 -0.72 11.61 -10.95
CA GLY A 27 -0.32 10.22 -11.15
C GLY A 27 0.01 9.90 -12.61
N VAL A 28 -0.91 10.21 -13.52
CA VAL A 28 -0.72 10.01 -14.97
C VAL A 28 0.42 10.86 -15.49
N GLY A 29 0.45 12.15 -15.15
CA GLY A 29 1.49 13.08 -15.59
C GLY A 29 2.89 12.63 -15.17
N THR A 30 3.07 12.20 -13.92
CA THR A 30 4.37 11.70 -13.44
C THR A 30 4.76 10.39 -14.11
N LEU A 31 3.83 9.45 -14.33
CA LEU A 31 4.13 8.19 -15.03
C LEU A 31 4.47 8.41 -16.50
N THR A 32 3.78 9.32 -17.18
CA THR A 32 4.11 9.72 -18.56
C THR A 32 5.48 10.40 -18.62
N ALA A 33 5.76 11.35 -17.71
CA ALA A 33 7.07 12.01 -17.64
C ALA A 33 8.20 11.00 -17.36
N LEU A 34 7.95 10.00 -16.51
CA LEU A 34 8.88 8.91 -16.24
C LEU A 34 9.13 8.08 -17.51
N GLY A 35 8.09 7.71 -18.25
CA GLY A 35 8.22 6.97 -19.50
C GLY A 35 8.95 7.73 -20.60
N LEU A 36 8.82 9.06 -20.65
CA LEU A 36 9.56 9.92 -21.58
C LEU A 36 11.03 10.13 -21.17
N SER A 37 11.36 9.98 -19.89
CA SER A 37 12.71 10.21 -19.35
C SER A 37 13.57 8.95 -19.32
N LEU A 38 12.96 7.76 -19.36
CA LEU A 38 13.67 6.47 -19.33
C LEU A 38 14.01 5.99 -20.74
N ASP A 39 15.05 5.16 -20.85
CA ASP A 39 15.34 4.45 -22.08
C ASP A 39 14.22 3.44 -22.40
N ASN A 40 14.05 3.16 -23.69
CA ASN A 40 12.98 2.29 -24.18
C ASN A 40 13.03 0.88 -23.58
N GLU A 41 14.22 0.33 -23.31
CA GLU A 41 14.36 -1.01 -22.75
C GLU A 41 13.84 -1.05 -21.30
N THR A 42 14.29 -0.11 -20.47
CA THR A 42 13.85 0.01 -19.07
C THR A 42 12.34 0.27 -19.00
N TRP A 43 11.81 1.16 -19.85
CA TRP A 43 10.38 1.46 -19.87
C TRP A 43 9.53 0.25 -20.26
N MET A 44 9.96 -0.52 -21.28
CA MET A 44 9.27 -1.73 -21.72
C MET A 44 9.22 -2.82 -20.64
N LYS A 45 10.22 -2.89 -19.76
CA LYS A 45 10.21 -3.78 -18.58
C LYS A 45 9.39 -3.22 -17.43
N LEU A 46 9.39 -1.90 -17.22
CA LEU A 46 8.78 -1.25 -16.07
C LEU A 46 7.26 -1.11 -16.19
N TRP A 47 6.75 -0.64 -17.34
CA TRP A 47 5.33 -0.34 -17.49
C TRP A 47 4.39 -1.54 -17.21
N PRO A 48 4.69 -2.80 -17.63
CA PRO A 48 3.82 -3.95 -17.35
C PRO A 48 3.78 -4.28 -15.86
N LEU A 49 4.88 -4.02 -15.13
CA LEU A 49 4.97 -4.25 -13.70
C LEU A 49 4.17 -3.21 -12.91
N LEU A 50 4.22 -1.94 -13.34
CA LEU A 50 3.41 -0.88 -12.76
C LEU A 50 1.92 -1.10 -13.02
N THR A 51 1.53 -1.59 -14.20
CA THR A 51 0.13 -1.93 -14.49
C THR A 51 -0.31 -3.16 -13.72
N ALA A 52 0.52 -4.21 -13.65
CA ALA A 52 0.27 -5.42 -12.87
C ALA A 52 -0.04 -5.11 -11.40
N TYR A 53 0.61 -4.11 -10.80
CA TYR A 53 0.37 -3.68 -9.42
C TYR A 53 -1.10 -3.28 -9.14
N PHE A 54 -1.87 -2.87 -10.15
CA PHE A 54 -3.28 -2.51 -9.98
C PHE A 54 -4.23 -3.72 -9.98
N PHE A 55 -3.75 -4.92 -10.33
CA PHE A 55 -4.57 -6.12 -10.46
C PHE A 55 -4.28 -7.11 -9.33
N PRO A 56 -5.18 -7.27 -8.35
CA PRO A 56 -5.06 -8.32 -7.34
C PRO A 56 -4.93 -9.71 -8.00
N PRO A 57 -4.06 -10.61 -7.47
CA PRO A 57 -3.39 -10.55 -6.18
C PRO A 57 -2.03 -9.84 -6.16
N LEU A 58 -1.61 -9.18 -7.26
CA LEU A 58 -0.25 -8.67 -7.42
C LEU A 58 -0.03 -7.42 -6.55
N GLY A 59 0.70 -7.58 -5.46
CA GLY A 59 1.14 -6.49 -4.58
C GLY A 59 2.62 -6.16 -4.75
N LYS A 60 3.10 -5.20 -3.95
CA LYS A 60 4.50 -4.76 -3.96
C LYS A 60 5.46 -5.87 -3.57
N GLU A 61 4.99 -6.80 -2.76
CA GLU A 61 5.68 -8.04 -2.37
C GLU A 61 5.94 -8.99 -3.55
N SER A 62 5.19 -8.87 -4.65
CA SER A 62 5.39 -9.66 -5.88
C SER A 62 6.06 -8.83 -6.97
N VAL A 63 5.54 -7.63 -7.22
CA VAL A 63 5.98 -6.76 -8.31
C VAL A 63 7.42 -6.29 -8.13
N ILE A 64 7.82 -5.90 -6.90
CA ILE A 64 9.18 -5.41 -6.66
C ILE A 64 10.20 -6.52 -6.87
N PRO A 65 10.11 -7.71 -6.24
CA PRO A 65 11.07 -8.79 -6.51
C PRO A 65 11.11 -9.22 -7.98
N ALA A 66 9.96 -9.26 -8.68
CA ALA A 66 9.91 -9.56 -10.10
C ALA A 66 10.67 -8.52 -10.94
N ALA A 67 10.52 -7.23 -10.63
CA ALA A 67 11.27 -6.15 -11.27
C ALA A 67 12.78 -6.31 -11.09
N ILE A 68 13.21 -6.63 -9.87
CA ILE A 68 14.62 -6.89 -9.56
C ILE A 68 15.14 -8.08 -10.36
N ALA A 69 14.34 -9.14 -10.50
CA ALA A 69 14.72 -10.33 -11.26
C ALA A 69 15.01 -9.99 -12.73
N VAL A 70 14.14 -9.19 -13.38
CA VAL A 70 14.31 -8.75 -14.78
C VAL A 70 15.33 -7.62 -14.98
N GLY A 71 15.99 -7.19 -13.89
CA GLY A 71 17.13 -6.26 -13.94
C GLY A 71 16.78 -4.79 -13.80
N ILE A 72 15.57 -4.44 -13.36
CA ILE A 72 15.21 -3.04 -13.09
C ILE A 72 15.97 -2.55 -11.85
N ASN A 73 16.41 -1.29 -11.91
CA ASN A 73 17.07 -0.62 -10.79
C ASN A 73 16.20 -0.66 -9.52
N PRO A 74 16.72 -1.11 -8.36
CA PRO A 74 15.93 -1.24 -7.14
C PRO A 74 15.29 0.05 -6.65
N LEU A 75 16.01 1.17 -6.77
CA LEU A 75 15.51 2.47 -6.36
C LEU A 75 14.35 2.90 -7.28
N LEU A 76 14.49 2.72 -8.59
CA LEU A 76 13.47 3.09 -9.57
C LEU A 76 12.13 2.38 -9.31
N ILE A 77 12.14 1.04 -9.17
CA ILE A 77 10.90 0.30 -8.91
C ILE A 77 10.30 0.64 -7.53
N ALA A 78 11.15 0.78 -6.50
CA ALA A 78 10.70 1.11 -5.15
C ALA A 78 9.98 2.47 -5.12
N LEU A 79 10.59 3.49 -5.72
CA LEU A 79 10.01 4.83 -5.78
C LEU A 79 8.73 4.86 -6.63
N SER A 80 8.70 4.11 -7.74
CA SER A 80 7.53 4.04 -8.62
C SER A 80 6.31 3.44 -7.92
N ILE A 81 6.49 2.29 -7.23
CA ILE A 81 5.40 1.64 -6.50
C ILE A 81 4.99 2.46 -5.28
N ALA A 82 5.94 3.03 -4.53
CA ALA A 82 5.65 3.90 -3.39
C ALA A 82 4.90 5.18 -3.81
N PHE A 83 5.24 5.74 -4.97
CA PHE A 83 4.53 6.87 -5.56
C PHE A 83 3.09 6.51 -5.92
N ILE A 84 2.85 5.36 -6.55
CA ILE A 84 1.49 4.87 -6.83
C ILE A 84 0.70 4.75 -5.53
N ASP A 85 1.27 4.14 -4.48
CA ASP A 85 0.63 4.04 -3.17
C ASP A 85 0.30 5.42 -2.58
N SER A 86 1.20 6.39 -2.70
CA SER A 86 0.99 7.76 -2.24
C SER A 86 -0.14 8.47 -3.00
N ILE A 87 -0.21 8.32 -4.33
CA ILE A 87 -1.26 8.92 -5.17
C ILE A 87 -2.62 8.27 -4.90
N VAL A 88 -2.68 6.94 -4.85
CA VAL A 88 -3.90 6.21 -4.48
C VAL A 88 -4.36 6.62 -3.09
N SER A 89 -3.43 6.74 -2.15
CA SER A 89 -3.73 7.23 -0.80
C SER A 89 -4.32 8.62 -0.82
N LEU A 90 -3.71 9.54 -1.55
CA LEU A 90 -4.16 10.93 -1.68
C LEU A 90 -5.59 11.00 -2.22
N PHE A 91 -5.87 10.22 -3.28
CA PHE A 91 -7.21 10.09 -3.85
C PHE A 91 -8.22 9.60 -2.81
N VAL A 92 -7.89 8.52 -2.08
CA VAL A 92 -8.80 7.91 -1.08
C VAL A 92 -9.05 8.85 0.10
N VAL A 93 -8.03 9.52 0.64
CA VAL A 93 -8.23 10.39 1.81
C VAL A 93 -9.03 11.64 1.47
N TRP A 94 -8.95 12.15 0.24
CA TRP A 94 -9.74 13.29 -0.22
C TRP A 94 -11.15 12.90 -0.67
N ASN A 95 -11.30 11.70 -1.22
CA ASN A 95 -12.55 11.20 -1.79
C ASN A 95 -13.13 10.03 -0.96
N TYR A 96 -12.92 10.04 0.35
CA TYR A 96 -13.26 8.90 1.23
C TYR A 96 -14.74 8.50 1.16
N ASP A 97 -15.63 9.48 1.12
CA ASP A 97 -17.09 9.25 1.02
C ASP A 97 -17.52 8.73 -0.36
N LEU A 98 -16.80 9.12 -1.41
CA LEU A 98 -17.00 8.57 -2.76
C LEU A 98 -16.45 7.14 -2.86
N THR A 99 -15.28 6.88 -2.27
CA THR A 99 -14.62 5.56 -2.27
C THR A 99 -15.51 4.49 -1.64
N LYS A 100 -16.26 4.85 -0.58
CA LYS A 100 -17.26 3.97 0.06
C LYS A 100 -18.40 3.51 -0.85
N LYS A 101 -18.69 4.23 -1.93
CA LYS A 101 -19.79 3.93 -2.86
C LYS A 101 -19.37 3.01 -4.01
N ILE A 102 -18.07 2.74 -4.17
CA ILE A 102 -17.56 1.88 -5.24
C ILE A 102 -17.93 0.42 -4.93
N PRO A 103 -18.60 -0.34 -5.83
CA PRO A 103 -19.12 -1.67 -5.53
C PRO A 103 -18.08 -2.68 -5.02
N LEU A 104 -16.88 -2.70 -5.61
CA LEU A 104 -15.78 -3.58 -5.20
C LEU A 104 -15.17 -3.19 -3.84
N ILE A 105 -14.98 -1.89 -3.60
CA ILE A 105 -14.22 -1.38 -2.45
C ILE A 105 -15.14 -1.14 -1.24
N GLY A 106 -16.38 -0.71 -1.49
CA GLY A 106 -17.35 -0.33 -0.47
C GLY A 106 -17.74 -1.49 0.46
N GLY A 107 -17.90 -2.71 -0.08
CA GLY A 107 -18.16 -3.90 0.73
C GLY A 107 -17.01 -4.23 1.68
N PHE A 108 -15.76 -4.07 1.23
CA PHE A 108 -14.57 -4.25 2.05
C PHE A 108 -14.46 -3.17 3.13
N ILE A 109 -14.64 -1.89 2.76
CA ILE A 109 -14.61 -0.78 3.72
C ILE A 109 -15.63 -1.00 4.85
N LYS A 110 -16.87 -1.38 4.52
CA LYS A 110 -17.92 -1.64 5.52
C LYS A 110 -17.54 -2.77 6.48
N LYS A 111 -16.92 -3.85 6.00
CA LYS A 111 -16.42 -4.94 6.86
C LYS A 111 -15.34 -4.45 7.82
N VAL A 112 -14.38 -3.66 7.32
CA VAL A 112 -13.31 -3.08 8.14
C VAL A 112 -13.86 -2.09 9.16
N GLU A 113 -14.87 -1.28 8.78
CA GLU A 113 -15.62 -0.39 9.69
C GLU A 113 -16.29 -1.15 10.83
N GLU A 114 -16.94 -2.26 10.52
CA GLU A 114 -17.67 -3.05 11.51
C GLU A 114 -16.72 -3.71 12.53
N LEU A 115 -15.57 -4.21 12.06
CA LEU A 115 -14.48 -4.70 12.91
C LEU A 115 -13.92 -3.57 13.79
N GLY A 116 -13.71 -2.39 13.22
CA GLY A 116 -13.24 -1.21 13.94
C GLY A 116 -14.22 -0.72 15.01
N ARG A 117 -15.53 -0.69 14.72
CA ARG A 117 -16.57 -0.29 15.69
C ARG A 117 -16.68 -1.23 16.87
N LYS A 118 -16.47 -2.54 16.66
CA LYS A 118 -16.46 -3.54 17.76
C LYS A 118 -15.26 -3.35 18.71
N GLY A 119 -14.12 -2.82 18.23
CA GLY A 119 -12.94 -2.50 19.05
C GLY A 119 -12.85 -1.06 19.61
N SER A 120 -13.57 -0.10 19.02
CA SER A 120 -13.32 1.33 19.23
C SER A 120 -13.81 1.92 20.56
N LYS A 121 -14.69 1.26 21.33
CA LYS A 121 -15.20 1.84 22.59
C LYS A 121 -14.18 1.85 23.73
N ARG A 122 -13.05 1.13 23.62
CA ARG A 122 -12.15 0.87 24.76
C ARG A 122 -10.84 1.69 24.77
N TYR A 123 -10.38 2.27 23.65
CA TYR A 123 -9.00 2.80 23.58
C TYR A 123 -8.80 4.19 22.93
N ARG A 124 -9.15 5.26 23.66
CA ARG A 124 -8.83 6.66 23.32
C ARG A 124 -7.33 7.02 23.47
N TRP A 125 -6.55 6.14 24.08
CA TRP A 125 -5.16 6.29 24.54
C TRP A 125 -4.14 5.93 23.44
N ILE A 126 -4.60 5.35 22.33
CA ILE A 126 -3.79 4.94 21.17
C ILE A 126 -3.57 6.10 20.18
N LYS A 127 -4.08 7.32 20.45
CA LYS A 127 -3.99 8.46 19.52
C LYS A 127 -2.59 8.69 18.91
N PRO A 128 -1.48 8.73 19.67
CA PRO A 128 -0.14 8.89 19.09
C PRO A 128 0.33 7.66 18.30
N LEU A 129 -0.11 6.45 18.67
CA LEU A 129 0.25 5.21 17.99
C LEU A 129 -0.49 4.99 16.66
N ARG A 130 -1.54 5.77 16.35
CA ARG A 130 -2.29 5.64 15.08
C ARG A 130 -1.41 5.89 13.87
N PHE A 131 -0.61 6.96 13.92
CA PHE A 131 0.28 7.31 12.83
C PHE A 131 1.32 6.21 12.60
N ILE A 132 2.06 5.86 13.65
CA ILE A 132 3.09 4.82 13.61
C ILE A 132 2.49 3.47 13.18
N GLY A 133 1.32 3.12 13.70
CA GLY A 133 0.61 1.89 13.34
C GLY A 133 0.29 1.81 11.85
N ILE A 134 -0.16 2.91 11.24
CA ILE A 134 -0.38 2.96 9.78
C ILE A 134 0.93 2.90 9.01
N VAL A 135 1.98 3.62 9.45
CA VAL A 135 3.31 3.54 8.83
C VAL A 135 3.80 2.09 8.81
N LEU A 136 3.79 1.41 9.96
CA LEU A 136 4.24 0.03 10.09
C LEU A 136 3.36 -0.93 9.29
N PHE A 137 2.04 -0.74 9.33
CA PHE A 137 1.10 -1.56 8.56
C PHE A 137 1.42 -1.50 7.06
N VAL A 138 1.59 -0.29 6.51
CA VAL A 138 1.91 -0.11 5.09
C VAL A 138 3.33 -0.56 4.77
N MET A 139 4.28 -0.37 5.69
CA MET A 139 5.68 -0.79 5.48
C MET A 139 5.83 -2.30 5.29
N VAL A 140 5.02 -3.09 5.99
CA VAL A 140 5.11 -4.56 5.91
C VAL A 140 4.59 -5.07 4.55
N PRO A 141 5.33 -5.98 3.88
CA PRO A 141 4.95 -6.59 2.60
C PRO A 141 3.81 -7.60 2.77
N PHE A 142 2.63 -7.11 3.13
CA PHE A 142 1.42 -7.92 3.23
C PHE A 142 0.45 -7.53 2.12
N GLN A 143 -0.16 -8.52 1.47
CA GLN A 143 -1.11 -8.27 0.40
C GLN A 143 -2.24 -7.38 0.90
N GLY A 144 -2.47 -6.27 0.18
CA GLY A 144 -3.47 -5.29 0.58
C GLY A 144 -3.06 -4.38 1.73
N SER A 145 -1.77 -4.28 2.11
CA SER A 145 -1.29 -3.26 3.05
C SER A 145 -0.99 -1.90 2.40
N GLY A 146 -1.09 -1.79 1.08
CA GLY A 146 -0.72 -0.60 0.30
C GLY A 146 -1.62 0.63 0.49
N GLY A 147 -1.50 1.57 -0.45
CA GLY A 147 -2.05 2.92 -0.38
C GLY A 147 -3.55 2.98 -0.10
N LEU A 148 -4.33 2.09 -0.72
CA LEU A 148 -5.78 2.02 -0.59
C LEU A 148 -6.22 1.65 0.84
N VAL A 149 -5.79 0.49 1.33
CA VAL A 149 -6.26 -0.04 2.62
C VAL A 149 -5.67 0.73 3.79
N GLY A 150 -4.40 1.12 3.72
CA GLY A 150 -3.78 1.98 4.73
C GLY A 150 -4.52 3.30 4.90
N SER A 151 -4.99 3.88 3.78
CA SER A 151 -5.78 5.12 3.81
C SER A 151 -7.17 4.92 4.40
N ILE A 152 -7.84 3.83 4.03
CA ILE A 152 -9.12 3.45 4.63
C ILE A 152 -8.95 3.31 6.14
N LEU A 153 -8.02 2.48 6.61
CA LEU A 153 -7.77 2.26 8.03
C LEU A 153 -7.46 3.55 8.78
N GLY A 154 -6.60 4.41 8.24
CA GLY A 154 -6.29 5.70 8.84
C GLY A 154 -7.52 6.61 8.98
N ARG A 155 -8.36 6.69 7.94
CA ARG A 155 -9.62 7.45 8.00
C ARG A 155 -10.61 6.84 9.00
N LEU A 156 -10.68 5.52 9.09
CA LEU A 156 -11.56 4.78 10.01
C LEU A 156 -11.24 4.99 11.47
N ILE A 157 -9.95 5.01 11.82
CA ILE A 157 -9.52 5.31 13.19
C ILE A 157 -9.54 6.81 13.50
N GLY A 158 -10.10 7.63 12.58
CA GLY A 158 -10.35 9.06 12.78
C GLY A 158 -9.11 9.94 12.62
N MET A 159 -8.11 9.52 11.85
CA MET A 159 -6.99 10.40 11.50
C MET A 159 -7.44 11.46 10.48
N LYS A 160 -6.81 12.64 10.57
CA LYS A 160 -7.01 13.71 9.58
C LYS A 160 -6.47 13.25 8.21
N PRO A 161 -7.09 13.64 7.08
CA PRO A 161 -6.68 13.21 5.74
C PRO A 161 -5.18 13.37 5.45
N TRP A 162 -4.60 14.53 5.78
CA TRP A 162 -3.17 14.78 5.56
C TRP A 162 -2.29 13.85 6.39
N ALA A 163 -2.67 13.58 7.64
CA ALA A 163 -1.90 12.74 8.55
C ALA A 163 -1.97 11.27 8.12
N THR A 164 -3.14 10.84 7.62
CA THR A 164 -3.30 9.52 7.00
C THR A 164 -2.43 9.38 5.77
N TRP A 165 -2.49 10.35 4.84
CA TRP A 165 -1.69 10.32 3.63
C TRP A 165 -0.18 10.33 3.92
N ALA A 166 0.26 11.15 4.87
CA ALA A 166 1.66 11.18 5.29
C ALA A 166 2.10 9.83 5.88
N ALA A 167 1.30 9.23 6.77
CA ALA A 167 1.61 7.92 7.34
C ALA A 167 1.72 6.82 6.26
N VAL A 168 0.76 6.80 5.33
CA VAL A 168 0.74 5.82 4.24
C VAL A 168 1.91 6.03 3.30
N THR A 169 2.22 7.27 2.94
CA THR A 169 3.36 7.61 2.09
C THR A 169 4.67 7.20 2.76
N THR A 170 4.90 7.57 4.02
CA THR A 170 6.11 7.15 4.76
C THR A 170 6.24 5.63 4.82
N GLY A 171 5.16 4.92 5.15
CA GLY A 171 5.16 3.46 5.17
C GLY A 171 5.43 2.85 3.79
N ALA A 172 4.85 3.40 2.72
CA ALA A 172 5.02 2.92 1.37
C ALA A 172 6.46 3.09 0.87
N PHE A 173 7.06 4.27 1.06
CA PHE A 173 8.44 4.52 0.67
C PHE A 173 9.41 3.62 1.45
N THR A 174 9.30 3.59 2.77
CA THR A 174 10.17 2.73 3.60
C THR A 174 10.01 1.25 3.26
N GLY A 175 8.76 0.78 3.11
CA GLY A 175 8.46 -0.61 2.79
C GLY A 175 8.96 -1.02 1.42
N CYS A 176 8.70 -0.21 0.38
CA CYS A 176 9.12 -0.51 -0.98
C CYS A 176 10.66 -0.50 -1.12
N LEU A 177 11.34 0.45 -0.48
CA LEU A 177 12.81 0.48 -0.46
C LEU A 177 13.37 -0.77 0.24
N LEU A 178 12.82 -1.12 1.40
CA LEU A 178 13.25 -2.31 2.14
C LEU A 178 13.08 -3.59 1.32
N ILE A 179 11.93 -3.78 0.68
CA ILE A 179 11.67 -4.93 -0.20
C ILE A 179 12.64 -4.94 -1.39
N ALA A 180 12.85 -3.80 -2.05
CA ALA A 180 13.68 -3.71 -3.24
C ALA A 180 15.16 -4.01 -2.95
N TYR A 181 15.73 -3.39 -1.91
CA TYR A 181 17.12 -3.65 -1.54
C TYR A 181 17.32 -5.06 -1.00
N PHE A 182 16.35 -5.58 -0.22
CA PHE A 182 16.40 -6.96 0.25
C PHE A 182 16.38 -7.95 -0.92
N ALA A 183 15.46 -7.78 -1.88
CA ALA A 183 15.40 -8.61 -3.08
C ALA A 183 16.69 -8.51 -3.93
N ASN A 184 17.26 -7.31 -4.03
CA ASN A 184 18.52 -7.09 -4.77
C ASN A 184 19.71 -7.80 -4.10
N ILE A 185 19.80 -7.75 -2.77
CA ILE A 185 20.82 -8.47 -2.00
C ILE A 185 20.67 -9.98 -2.21
N LEU A 186 19.45 -10.52 -2.09
CA LEU A 186 19.17 -11.93 -2.33
C LEU A 186 19.59 -12.37 -3.75
N LYS A 187 19.21 -11.58 -4.77
CA LYS A 187 19.63 -11.81 -6.16
C LYS A 187 21.15 -11.81 -6.29
N SER A 188 21.84 -10.84 -5.69
CA SER A 188 23.31 -10.75 -5.76
C SER A 188 23.99 -11.94 -5.09
N ILE A 189 23.49 -12.44 -3.96
CA ILE A 189 24.05 -13.61 -3.28
C ILE A 189 23.86 -14.85 -4.15
N LEU A 190 22.67 -15.03 -4.74
CA LEU A 190 22.35 -16.17 -5.60
C LEU A 190 23.22 -16.22 -6.86
N ILE A 191 23.50 -15.07 -7.48
CA ILE A 191 24.37 -14.99 -8.67
C ILE A 191 25.84 -15.25 -8.30
N LYS A 192 26.33 -14.72 -7.17
CA LYS A 192 27.73 -14.88 -6.77
C LYS A 192 28.04 -16.28 -6.26
N ASN A 193 27.12 -16.87 -5.50
CA ASN A 193 27.28 -18.21 -4.95
C ASN A 193 25.91 -18.88 -4.85
N PHE A 194 25.58 -19.64 -5.90
CA PHE A 194 24.29 -20.30 -6.04
C PHE A 194 23.95 -21.20 -4.84
N ILE A 195 24.94 -21.91 -4.30
CA ILE A 195 24.77 -22.82 -3.16
C ILE A 195 24.43 -22.05 -1.88
N LEU A 196 25.12 -20.94 -1.61
CA LEU A 196 24.82 -20.09 -0.45
C LEU A 196 23.46 -19.40 -0.60
N GLY A 197 23.12 -18.90 -1.79
CA GLY A 197 21.82 -18.30 -2.05
C GLY A 197 20.67 -19.31 -1.86
N LEU A 198 20.85 -20.54 -2.34
CA LEU A 198 19.86 -21.60 -2.17
C LEU A 198 19.70 -22.01 -0.70
N THR A 199 20.82 -22.14 0.03
CA THR A 199 20.79 -22.43 1.47
C THR A 199 20.03 -21.35 2.25
N LEU A 200 20.29 -20.07 1.97
CA LEU A 200 19.60 -18.96 2.62
C LEU A 200 18.09 -18.97 2.34
N LEU A 201 17.70 -19.24 1.09
CA LEU A 201 16.28 -19.36 0.71
C LEU A 201 15.60 -20.52 1.45
N ILE A 202 16.25 -21.68 1.54
CA ILE A 202 15.72 -22.85 2.26
C ILE A 202 15.56 -22.53 3.75
N VAL A 203 16.52 -21.88 4.39
CA VAL A 203 16.44 -21.48 5.80
C VAL A 203 15.27 -20.53 6.03
N LEU A 204 15.08 -19.52 5.17
CA LEU A 204 13.93 -18.61 5.26
C LEU A 204 12.59 -19.35 5.08
N LEU A 205 12.54 -20.33 4.16
CA LEU A 205 11.36 -21.16 3.92
C LEU A 205 11.01 -22.02 5.13
N ILE A 206 12.01 -22.69 5.72
CA ILE A 206 11.84 -23.49 6.94
C ILE A 206 11.37 -22.61 8.09
N ALA A 207 11.99 -21.45 8.30
CA ALA A 207 11.58 -20.51 9.35
C ALA A 207 10.12 -20.05 9.16
N PHE A 208 9.72 -19.77 7.92
CA PHE A 208 8.34 -19.42 7.59
C PHE A 208 7.35 -20.56 7.87
N ILE A 209 7.69 -21.80 7.50
CA ILE A 209 6.89 -22.99 7.78
C ILE A 209 6.74 -23.19 9.29
N LEU A 210 7.85 -23.13 10.04
CA LEU A 210 7.84 -23.26 11.50
C LEU A 210 6.97 -22.18 12.16
N TYR A 211 7.08 -20.93 11.71
CA TYR A 211 6.22 -19.84 12.17
C TYR A 211 4.73 -20.12 11.89
N ARG A 212 4.40 -20.63 10.69
CA ARG A 212 3.01 -20.97 10.31
C ARG A 212 2.46 -22.12 11.15
N VAL A 213 3.25 -23.17 11.40
CA VAL A 213 2.86 -24.31 12.24
C VAL A 213 2.64 -23.87 13.68
N ALA A 214 3.58 -23.10 14.25
CA ALA A 214 3.46 -22.57 15.62
C ALA A 214 2.20 -21.69 15.79
N LYS A 215 1.91 -20.84 14.80
CA LYS A 215 0.70 -20.00 14.81
C LYS A 215 -0.60 -20.81 14.67
N THR A 216 -0.59 -21.87 13.88
CA THR A 216 -1.75 -22.76 13.69
C THR A 216 -2.01 -23.60 14.95
N GLY A 217 -0.96 -24.11 15.59
CA GLY A 217 -1.05 -24.84 16.86
C GLY A 217 -1.59 -23.97 18.00
N ASN A 218 -1.16 -22.71 18.09
CA ASN A 218 -1.70 -21.76 19.10
C ASN A 218 -3.18 -21.41 18.86
N ASN A 219 -3.63 -21.34 17.61
CA ASN A 219 -5.04 -21.09 17.29
C ASN A 219 -5.95 -22.28 17.64
N GLN A 220 -5.44 -23.52 17.57
CA GLN A 220 -6.20 -24.71 17.99
C GLN A 220 -6.28 -24.83 19.52
N LYS A 221 -5.19 -24.52 20.23
CA LYS A 221 -5.14 -24.59 21.71
C LYS A 221 -6.05 -23.56 22.40
N ASN A 222 -6.35 -22.44 21.73
CA ASN A 222 -7.20 -21.36 22.25
C ASN A 222 -8.67 -21.43 21.79
N ASN A 223 -9.11 -22.50 21.14
CA ASN A 223 -10.51 -22.69 20.74
C ASN A 223 -11.12 -23.90 21.49
N PRO A 224 -11.90 -23.71 22.58
CA PRO A 224 -12.40 -24.81 23.42
C PRO A 224 -13.55 -25.61 22.77
N LYS A 225 -13.80 -25.44 21.47
CA LYS A 225 -14.84 -26.18 20.73
C LYS A 225 -14.21 -27.13 19.71
N ARG A 226 -13.64 -28.21 20.21
CA ARG A 226 -13.45 -29.51 19.52
C ARG A 226 -12.86 -30.47 20.55
N LYS A 227 -13.74 -31.06 21.37
CA LYS A 227 -13.56 -32.45 21.80
C LYS A 227 -14.01 -33.33 20.65
#